data_AF-A0A2R6C6E1-F1
#
_entry.id   AF-A0A2R6C6E1-F1
#
_cell.length_a   1.000
_cell.length_b   1.000
_cell.length_c   1.000
_cell.angle_alpha   90.00
_cell.angle_beta   90.00
_cell.angle_gamma   90.00
#
_symmetry.space_group_name_H-M   'P 1'
#
loop_
_entity.id
_entity.type
_entity.pdbx_description
1 polymer ?
#
loop_
_entity_poly.entity_id
_entity_poly.type
_entity_poly.pdbx_seq_one_letter_code
_entity_poly.pdbx_strand_id
1 'polypeptide(L)'
;MVGKKLSVDIASWNTFWNYAALANTSVDTFYDMDTYAASYADFESALIYANSTLPCSKIGVALITQNVNTGSPLSYEEVEERFTLVESYGIRRIAIWDMPLPAYWWNRTSSFLNISLGGIPPLSLQGYTLTPTEFDANQTVDTTLNLSVKGGLPPYLYEVFLDGKMLFATTSPQTNFTLTLPLGALGVGDHTLSVAVTDQEDTTVRTPNKTIEMNPDPQITLHTANTTNNLTLGESVLLQVRVTGAHPHIRAHGT
;
A
#
# COMPACT_ATOMS: atom_id res chain seq x y z
N MET A 1 34.65 -17.70 12.64
CA MET A 1 34.40 -17.23 11.27
C MET A 1 33.04 -16.54 11.26
N VAL A 2 33.03 -15.21 11.24
CA VAL A 2 31.78 -14.43 11.25
C VAL A 2 31.32 -14.26 9.81
N GLY A 3 30.09 -14.70 9.49
CA GLY A 3 29.37 -14.25 8.29
C GLY A 3 29.18 -15.23 7.12
N LYS A 4 29.68 -16.47 7.18
CA LYS A 4 29.36 -17.49 6.15
C LYS A 4 28.21 -18.39 6.62
N LYS A 5 27.27 -18.69 5.71
CA LYS A 5 26.20 -19.66 5.92
C LYS A 5 26.40 -20.89 5.06
N LEU A 6 26.06 -22.07 5.56
CA LEU A 6 26.08 -23.34 4.85
C LEU A 6 24.65 -23.82 4.63
N SER A 7 24.32 -24.09 3.36
CA SER A 7 23.11 -24.82 2.98
C SER A 7 23.45 -26.19 2.41
N VAL A 8 22.53 -27.14 2.57
CA VAL A 8 22.69 -28.52 2.07
C VAL A 8 21.37 -29.01 1.49
N ASP A 9 21.43 -29.64 0.31
CA ASP A 9 20.30 -30.33 -0.29
C ASP A 9 20.21 -31.75 0.28
N ILE A 10 19.02 -32.15 0.74
CA ILE A 10 18.79 -33.42 1.44
C ILE A 10 17.58 -34.14 0.84
N ALA A 11 17.48 -35.46 1.04
CA ALA A 11 16.34 -36.23 0.56
C ALA A 11 16.07 -37.48 1.42
N SER A 12 14.82 -37.75 1.79
CA SER A 12 14.46 -38.83 2.72
C SER A 12 14.49 -40.23 2.08
N TRP A 13 14.46 -40.33 0.75
CA TRP A 13 14.52 -41.62 0.04
C TRP A 13 15.89 -42.32 0.14
N ASN A 14 16.92 -41.64 0.65
CA ASN A 14 18.23 -42.23 0.94
C ASN A 14 18.48 -42.25 2.46
N THR A 15 18.78 -43.44 2.99
CA THR A 15 19.03 -43.65 4.42
C THR A 15 20.26 -42.90 4.96
N PHE A 16 21.10 -42.37 4.08
CA PHE A 16 22.18 -41.44 4.43
C PHE A 16 21.66 -40.17 5.11
N TRP A 17 20.51 -39.64 4.70
CA TRP A 17 19.98 -38.38 5.20
C TRP A 17 19.07 -38.59 6.41
N ASN A 18 19.64 -38.53 7.62
CA ASN A 18 18.88 -38.60 8.87
C ASN A 18 18.48 -37.20 9.34
N TYR A 19 17.23 -36.79 9.11
CA TYR A 19 16.77 -35.41 9.35
C TYR A 19 16.84 -35.05 10.85
N ALA A 20 16.53 -36.00 11.74
CA ALA A 20 16.64 -35.78 13.18
C ALA A 20 18.10 -35.57 13.63
N ALA A 21 19.07 -36.26 13.02
CA ALA A 21 20.49 -36.01 13.28
C ALA A 21 20.93 -34.67 12.69
N LEU A 22 20.49 -34.36 11.46
CA LEU A 22 20.82 -33.11 10.75
C LEU A 22 20.32 -31.86 11.47
N ALA A 23 19.13 -31.93 12.10
CA ALA A 23 18.58 -30.86 12.93
C ALA A 23 19.57 -30.32 13.97
N ASN A 24 20.42 -31.21 14.51
CA ASN A 24 21.39 -30.93 15.56
C ASN A 24 22.77 -30.47 15.05
N THR A 25 22.97 -30.39 13.72
CA THR A 25 24.23 -29.92 13.14
C THR A 25 24.32 -28.39 13.08
N SER A 26 25.47 -27.84 12.70
CA SER A 26 25.68 -26.41 12.50
C SER A 26 25.25 -25.88 11.13
N VAL A 27 24.63 -26.71 10.28
CA VAL A 27 24.10 -26.27 8.98
C VAL A 27 22.98 -25.25 9.19
N ASP A 28 23.00 -24.16 8.41
CA ASP A 28 22.06 -23.06 8.53
C ASP A 28 20.73 -23.33 7.84
N THR A 29 20.75 -24.05 6.71
CA THR A 29 19.54 -24.31 5.92
C THR A 29 19.64 -25.65 5.20
N PHE A 30 18.57 -26.42 5.26
CA PHE A 30 18.40 -27.64 4.50
C PHE A 30 17.32 -27.45 3.45
N TYR A 31 17.63 -27.73 2.20
CA TYR A 31 16.65 -27.75 1.11
C TYR A 31 16.21 -29.19 0.88
N ASP A 32 14.96 -29.50 1.20
CA ASP A 32 14.42 -30.84 1.09
C ASP A 32 14.03 -31.15 -0.36
N MET A 33 14.82 -31.97 -1.04
CA MET A 33 14.61 -32.33 -2.45
C MET A 33 13.38 -33.22 -2.65
N ASP A 34 12.82 -33.80 -1.59
CA ASP A 34 11.56 -34.54 -1.67
C ASP A 34 10.38 -33.62 -2.02
N THR A 35 10.54 -32.31 -1.80
CA THR A 35 9.55 -31.30 -2.19
C THR A 35 9.55 -31.00 -3.71
N TYR A 36 10.47 -31.59 -4.48
CA TYR A 36 10.32 -31.74 -5.95
C TYR A 36 9.34 -32.87 -6.28
N ALA A 37 8.08 -32.63 -5.97
CA ALA A 37 7.02 -33.61 -6.04
C ALA A 37 6.14 -33.48 -7.29
N ALA A 38 5.76 -34.62 -7.86
CA ALA A 38 4.87 -34.69 -9.03
C ALA A 38 3.41 -34.35 -8.70
N SER A 39 3.01 -34.45 -7.44
CA SER A 39 1.64 -34.18 -6.98
C SER A 39 1.67 -33.30 -5.73
N TYR A 40 0.55 -32.63 -5.45
CA TYR A 40 0.39 -31.86 -4.22
C TYR A 40 0.48 -32.75 -2.97
N ALA A 41 -0.11 -33.94 -3.01
CA ALA A 41 -0.11 -34.86 -1.87
C ALA A 41 1.31 -35.32 -1.50
N ASP A 42 2.16 -35.58 -2.49
CA ASP A 42 3.56 -35.94 -2.27
C ASP A 42 4.34 -34.73 -1.74
N PHE A 43 4.08 -33.54 -2.28
CA PHE A 43 4.68 -32.28 -1.80
C PHE A 43 4.33 -32.01 -0.34
N GLU A 44 3.04 -32.11 0.01
CA GLU A 44 2.52 -31.91 1.35
C GLU A 44 3.12 -32.92 2.33
N SER A 45 3.18 -34.19 1.95
CA SER A 45 3.76 -35.26 2.78
C SER A 45 5.25 -35.02 3.05
N ALA A 46 6.02 -34.64 2.03
CA ALA A 46 7.43 -34.29 2.19
C ALA A 46 7.63 -33.09 3.11
N LEU A 47 6.84 -32.02 2.92
CA LEU A 47 6.95 -30.81 3.73
C LEU A 47 6.53 -31.05 5.19
N ILE A 48 5.49 -31.86 5.43
CA ILE A 48 5.11 -32.31 6.79
C ILE A 48 6.26 -33.06 7.45
N TYR A 49 6.89 -33.98 6.72
CA TYR A 49 8.02 -34.75 7.24
C TYR A 49 9.18 -33.84 7.62
N ALA A 50 9.60 -32.94 6.73
CA ALA A 50 10.65 -31.96 7.01
C ALA A 50 10.29 -31.09 8.23
N ASN A 51 9.09 -30.53 8.29
CA ASN A 51 8.65 -29.66 9.38
C ASN A 51 8.49 -30.38 10.73
N SER A 52 8.24 -31.69 10.72
CA SER A 52 8.17 -32.50 11.94
C SER A 52 9.54 -32.93 12.48
N THR A 53 10.59 -32.87 11.65
CA THR A 53 11.92 -33.40 11.98
C THR A 53 13.02 -32.35 12.07
N LEU A 54 12.89 -31.24 11.36
CA LEU A 54 13.82 -30.12 11.32
C LEU A 54 13.22 -28.88 12.00
N PRO A 55 14.04 -28.04 12.67
CA PRO A 55 13.58 -26.72 13.11
C PRO A 55 13.17 -25.88 11.91
N CYS A 56 11.98 -25.25 11.96
CA CYS A 56 11.48 -24.36 10.89
C CYS A 56 12.50 -23.30 10.46
N SER A 57 13.29 -22.77 11.41
CA SER A 57 14.37 -21.80 11.12
C SER A 57 15.48 -22.32 10.20
N LYS A 58 15.62 -23.64 10.05
CA LYS A 58 16.59 -24.33 9.17
C LYS A 58 15.96 -24.92 7.92
N ILE A 59 14.65 -24.83 7.72
CA ILE A 59 14.00 -25.40 6.54
C ILE A 59 14.07 -24.40 5.38
N GLY A 60 14.48 -24.92 4.22
CA GLY A 60 14.23 -24.36 2.90
C GLY A 60 13.41 -25.35 2.08
N VAL A 61 12.49 -24.85 1.27
CA VAL A 61 11.63 -25.69 0.41
C VAL A 61 12.13 -25.63 -1.01
N ALA A 62 12.31 -26.80 -1.63
CA ALA A 62 12.67 -26.92 -3.01
C ALA A 62 11.38 -26.95 -3.87
N LEU A 63 11.22 -25.98 -4.76
CA LEU A 63 10.08 -25.91 -5.69
C LEU A 63 10.52 -26.16 -7.12
N ILE A 64 9.69 -26.86 -7.89
CA ILE A 64 9.94 -27.11 -9.31
C ILE A 64 8.90 -26.44 -10.22
N THR A 65 9.31 -25.85 -11.35
CA THR A 65 8.43 -25.15 -12.30
C THR A 65 7.60 -26.08 -13.19
N GLN A 66 7.92 -27.36 -13.20
CA GLN A 66 7.30 -28.40 -14.01
C GLN A 66 7.04 -29.66 -13.18
N ASN A 67 6.03 -30.42 -13.57
CA ASN A 67 5.77 -31.73 -13.01
C ASN A 67 6.94 -32.68 -13.34
N VAL A 68 7.55 -33.28 -12.32
CA VAL A 68 8.75 -34.13 -12.49
C VAL A 68 8.51 -35.40 -13.32
N ASN A 69 7.27 -35.88 -13.40
CA ASN A 69 6.94 -37.10 -14.13
C ASN A 69 6.61 -36.83 -15.60
N THR A 70 6.00 -35.67 -15.91
CA THR A 70 5.50 -35.36 -17.26
C THR A 70 6.31 -34.29 -17.98
N GLY A 71 7.08 -33.48 -17.25
CA GLY A 71 7.76 -32.30 -17.79
C GLY A 71 6.82 -31.13 -18.14
N SER A 72 5.51 -31.26 -17.91
CA SER A 72 4.56 -30.18 -18.14
C SER A 72 4.73 -29.07 -17.09
N PRO A 73 4.66 -27.78 -17.46
CA PRO A 73 4.65 -26.69 -16.49
C PRO A 73 3.54 -26.87 -15.45
N LEU A 74 3.83 -26.55 -14.19
CA LEU A 74 2.80 -26.53 -13.15
C LEU A 74 1.78 -25.42 -13.43
N SER A 75 0.50 -25.69 -13.21
CA SER A 75 -0.56 -24.69 -13.34
C SER A 75 -0.42 -23.57 -12.30
N TYR A 76 -1.18 -22.49 -12.48
CA TYR A 76 -1.22 -21.41 -11.48
C TYR A 76 -1.69 -21.93 -10.12
N GLU A 77 -2.74 -22.75 -10.12
CA GLU A 77 -3.35 -23.34 -8.93
C GLU A 77 -2.37 -24.28 -8.22
N GLU A 78 -1.64 -25.11 -8.97
CA GLU A 78 -0.62 -26.01 -8.42
C GLU A 78 0.53 -25.25 -7.74
N VAL A 79 0.90 -24.10 -8.29
CA VAL A 79 1.92 -23.23 -7.68
C VAL A 79 1.35 -22.53 -6.46
N GLU A 80 0.13 -22.02 -6.55
CA GLU A 80 -0.56 -21.35 -5.44
C GLU A 80 -0.68 -22.24 -4.20
N GLU A 81 -1.22 -23.46 -4.34
CA GLU A 81 -1.41 -24.38 -3.20
C GLU A 81 -0.07 -24.72 -2.50
N ARG A 82 1.02 -24.86 -3.27
CA ARG A 82 2.35 -25.15 -2.73
C ARG A 82 2.89 -23.97 -1.94
N PHE A 83 2.83 -22.76 -2.50
CA PHE A 83 3.28 -21.55 -1.82
C PHE A 83 2.48 -21.29 -0.54
N THR A 84 1.15 -21.45 -0.59
CA THR A 84 0.26 -21.30 0.58
C THR A 84 0.64 -22.27 1.70
N LEU A 85 0.93 -23.54 1.37
CA LEU A 85 1.34 -24.52 2.37
C LEU A 85 2.69 -24.14 3.02
N VAL A 86 3.69 -23.75 2.20
CA VAL A 86 5.01 -23.29 2.70
C VAL A 86 4.84 -22.11 3.66
N GLU A 87 4.00 -21.14 3.30
CA GLU A 87 3.76 -19.95 4.10
C GLU A 87 3.05 -20.29 5.43
N SER A 88 2.10 -21.23 5.40
CA SER A 88 1.34 -21.70 6.57
C SER A 88 2.23 -22.33 7.65
N TYR A 89 3.33 -22.97 7.26
CA TYR A 89 4.33 -23.52 8.18
C TYR A 89 5.32 -22.46 8.71
N GLY A 90 5.18 -21.20 8.29
CA GLY A 90 6.10 -20.13 8.67
C GLY A 90 7.45 -20.22 7.98
N ILE A 91 7.60 -21.07 6.95
CA ILE A 91 8.86 -21.24 6.23
C ILE A 91 9.07 -20.05 5.29
N ARG A 92 10.33 -19.60 5.18
CA ARG A 92 10.68 -18.35 4.47
C ARG A 92 11.86 -18.47 3.52
N ARG A 93 12.30 -19.69 3.24
CA ARG A 93 13.38 -19.95 2.26
C ARG A 93 12.86 -20.90 1.23
N ILE A 94 13.00 -20.52 -0.03
CA ILE A 94 12.68 -21.35 -1.18
C ILE A 94 13.90 -21.43 -2.10
N ALA A 95 14.03 -22.55 -2.79
CA ALA A 95 14.95 -22.74 -3.90
C ALA A 95 14.14 -23.27 -5.08
N ILE A 96 14.23 -22.60 -6.24
CA ILE A 96 13.36 -22.92 -7.38
C ILE A 96 14.19 -23.47 -8.53
N TRP A 97 13.72 -24.57 -9.11
CA TRP A 97 14.25 -25.18 -10.34
C TRP A 97 13.13 -25.30 -11.38
N ASP A 98 13.28 -25.08 -12.68
CA ASP A 98 14.40 -24.46 -13.37
C ASP A 98 13.98 -23.11 -13.98
N MET A 99 14.98 -22.29 -14.29
CA MET A 99 14.84 -21.03 -14.99
C MET A 99 14.60 -21.25 -16.50
N PRO A 100 13.87 -20.33 -17.18
CA PRO A 100 13.28 -19.10 -16.66
C PRO A 100 11.98 -19.34 -15.88
N LEU A 101 11.75 -18.56 -14.81
CA LEU A 101 10.48 -18.60 -14.08
C LEU A 101 9.33 -18.05 -14.94
N PRO A 102 8.19 -18.79 -15.05
CA PRO A 102 6.98 -18.26 -15.63
C PRO A 102 6.50 -16.99 -14.92
N ALA A 103 5.81 -16.08 -15.63
CA ALA A 103 5.47 -14.75 -15.12
C ALA A 103 4.74 -14.76 -13.76
N TYR A 104 3.78 -15.68 -13.57
CA TYR A 104 2.99 -15.78 -12.34
C TYR A 104 3.78 -16.29 -11.13
N TRP A 105 4.90 -16.98 -11.33
CA TRP A 105 5.79 -17.35 -10.22
C TRP A 105 6.39 -16.12 -9.55
N TRP A 106 6.71 -15.07 -10.32
CA TRP A 106 7.32 -13.87 -9.76
C TRP A 106 6.44 -13.22 -8.68
N ASN A 107 5.12 -13.19 -8.88
CA ASN A 107 4.14 -12.68 -7.90
C ASN A 107 4.16 -13.47 -6.58
N ARG A 108 4.46 -14.78 -6.63
CA ARG A 108 4.53 -15.62 -5.44
C ARG A 108 5.90 -15.56 -4.79
N THR A 109 6.97 -15.48 -5.58
CA THR A 109 8.32 -15.28 -5.03
C THR A 109 8.49 -13.94 -4.32
N SER A 110 7.68 -12.92 -4.66
CA SER A 110 7.76 -11.62 -3.95
C SER A 110 7.40 -11.69 -2.47
N SER A 111 6.59 -12.66 -2.01
CA SER A 111 6.37 -12.86 -0.58
C SER A 111 7.63 -13.39 0.13
N PHE A 112 8.57 -13.98 -0.61
CA PHE A 112 9.86 -14.49 -0.13
C PHE A 112 11.04 -13.52 -0.37
N LEU A 113 10.91 -12.55 -1.26
CA LEU A 113 11.96 -11.56 -1.59
C LEU A 113 12.27 -10.60 -0.44
N ASN A 114 11.51 -10.62 0.66
CA ASN A 114 11.67 -9.69 1.76
C ASN A 114 12.42 -10.25 2.97
N ILE A 115 13.49 -11.02 2.77
CA ILE A 115 14.43 -11.34 3.85
C ILE A 115 15.86 -11.49 3.32
N SER A 116 16.57 -10.37 3.19
CA SER A 116 17.86 -10.38 3.89
C SER A 116 17.65 -10.06 5.37
N LEU A 117 16.69 -9.20 5.73
CA LEU A 117 16.72 -8.43 7.00
C LEU A 117 15.37 -7.85 7.52
N GLY A 118 14.16 -8.34 7.20
CA GLY A 118 12.96 -7.94 7.99
C GLY A 118 11.58 -7.76 7.36
N GLY A 119 11.06 -8.71 6.56
CA GLY A 119 9.63 -8.82 6.23
C GLY A 119 9.05 -7.74 5.30
N ILE A 120 7.88 -8.01 4.69
CA ILE A 120 7.06 -6.94 4.10
C ILE A 120 6.58 -6.09 5.28
N PRO A 121 6.97 -4.81 5.37
CA PRO A 121 6.47 -3.97 6.44
C PRO A 121 4.94 -3.90 6.35
N PRO A 122 4.21 -3.81 7.48
CA PRO A 122 2.77 -3.60 7.46
C PRO A 122 2.43 -2.39 6.57
N LEU A 123 1.29 -2.46 5.89
CA LEU A 123 0.78 -1.33 5.13
C LEU A 123 0.74 -0.09 6.03
N SER A 124 1.37 0.99 5.58
CA SER A 124 1.50 2.22 6.32
C SER A 124 1.47 3.42 5.38
N LEU A 125 0.87 4.52 5.83
CA LEU A 125 0.87 5.78 5.12
C LEU A 125 2.27 6.43 5.21
N GLN A 126 2.83 6.86 4.08
CA GLN A 126 4.10 7.60 4.03
C GLN A 126 3.90 9.09 3.75
N GLY A 127 3.01 9.42 2.82
CA GLY A 127 2.77 10.80 2.40
C GLY A 127 1.36 10.99 1.88
N TYR A 128 0.78 12.14 2.18
CA TYR A 128 -0.57 12.50 1.75
C TYR A 128 -0.67 14.02 1.65
N THR A 129 -0.89 14.51 0.43
CA THR A 129 -1.06 15.94 0.14
C THR A 129 -2.23 16.15 -0.82
N LEU A 130 -2.88 17.29 -0.63
CA LEU A 130 -4.00 17.75 -1.43
C LEU A 130 -3.73 19.21 -1.76
N THR A 131 -3.78 19.61 -3.03
CA THR A 131 -3.48 20.98 -3.44
C THR A 131 -4.12 21.30 -4.79
N PRO A 132 -4.76 22.48 -4.96
CA PRO A 132 -5.10 23.47 -3.93
C PRO A 132 -6.21 22.98 -2.99
N THR A 133 -6.39 23.68 -1.86
CA THR A 133 -7.39 23.38 -0.81
C THR A 133 -8.31 24.55 -0.48
N GLU A 134 -8.17 25.69 -1.14
CA GLU A 134 -8.98 26.88 -0.91
C GLU A 134 -9.52 27.36 -2.25
N PHE A 135 -10.83 27.63 -2.30
CA PHE A 135 -11.54 28.04 -3.50
C PHE A 135 -12.61 29.06 -3.15
N ASP A 136 -13.00 29.92 -4.10
CA ASP A 136 -14.15 30.80 -3.92
C ASP A 136 -15.46 30.08 -4.29
N ALA A 137 -16.56 30.50 -3.69
CA ALA A 137 -17.90 30.04 -4.02
C ALA A 137 -18.14 30.13 -5.53
N ASN A 138 -18.91 29.18 -6.05
CA ASN A 138 -19.27 29.09 -7.47
C ASN A 138 -18.08 28.83 -8.43
N GLN A 139 -16.87 28.59 -7.92
CA GLN A 139 -15.77 28.06 -8.73
C GLN A 139 -15.84 26.53 -8.80
N THR A 140 -15.30 25.98 -9.89
CA THR A 140 -15.06 24.53 -10.00
C THR A 140 -13.84 24.16 -9.20
N VAL A 141 -13.97 23.12 -8.37
CA VAL A 141 -12.92 22.60 -7.51
C VAL A 141 -12.16 21.51 -8.27
N ASP A 142 -10.95 21.86 -8.71
CA ASP A 142 -9.97 20.94 -9.27
C ASP A 142 -8.76 20.86 -8.33
N THR A 143 -8.58 19.71 -7.68
CA THR A 143 -7.47 19.49 -6.73
C THR A 143 -6.67 18.26 -7.10
N THR A 144 -5.37 18.27 -6.80
CA THR A 144 -4.49 17.12 -7.00
C THR A 144 -4.23 16.41 -5.68
N LEU A 145 -4.61 15.14 -5.64
CA LEU A 145 -4.26 14.20 -4.60
C LEU A 145 -2.91 13.56 -4.92
N ASN A 146 -1.95 13.64 -4.00
CA ASN A 146 -0.74 12.82 -4.03
C ASN A 146 -0.64 12.01 -2.74
N LEU A 147 -0.56 10.69 -2.90
CA LEU A 147 -0.57 9.70 -1.83
C LEU A 147 0.59 8.72 -2.03
N SER A 148 1.26 8.37 -0.93
CA SER A 148 2.31 7.36 -0.92
C SER A 148 2.10 6.45 0.28
N VAL A 149 2.13 5.14 0.03
CA VAL A 149 2.07 4.09 1.04
C VAL A 149 3.36 3.27 1.02
N LYS A 150 3.64 2.56 2.11
CA LYS A 150 4.77 1.63 2.22
C LYS A 150 4.29 0.33 2.83
N GLY A 151 4.84 -0.77 2.31
CA GLY A 151 4.47 -2.10 2.79
C GLY A 151 3.15 -2.58 2.21
N GLY A 152 2.60 -3.64 2.80
CA GLY A 152 1.42 -4.33 2.27
C GLY A 152 1.68 -5.02 0.93
N LEU A 153 0.73 -5.87 0.52
CA LEU A 153 0.79 -6.63 -0.73
C LEU A 153 -0.05 -5.97 -1.84
N PRO A 154 0.53 -5.59 -2.99
CA PRO A 154 -0.24 -5.11 -4.14
C PRO A 154 -1.09 -6.24 -4.75
N PRO A 155 -2.18 -5.93 -5.48
CA PRO A 155 -2.65 -4.59 -5.80
C PRO A 155 -3.32 -3.89 -4.61
N TYR A 156 -3.14 -2.58 -4.52
CA TYR A 156 -3.79 -1.76 -3.51
C TYR A 156 -5.13 -1.24 -4.03
N LEU A 157 -6.17 -1.35 -3.22
CA LEU A 157 -7.47 -0.71 -3.42
C LEU A 157 -7.45 0.68 -2.78
N TYR A 158 -7.63 1.72 -3.57
CA TYR A 158 -7.74 3.11 -3.15
C TYR A 158 -9.20 3.55 -3.20
N GLU A 159 -9.79 3.86 -2.04
CA GLU A 159 -11.16 4.37 -1.92
C GLU A 159 -11.12 5.82 -1.44
N VAL A 160 -11.66 6.74 -2.24
CA VAL A 160 -11.64 8.18 -1.93
C VAL A 160 -13.01 8.61 -1.40
N PHE A 161 -13.01 9.38 -0.31
CA PHE A 161 -14.20 9.86 0.37
C PHE A 161 -14.23 11.39 0.42
N LEU A 162 -15.39 11.97 0.10
CA LEU A 162 -15.71 13.39 0.29
C LEU A 162 -16.86 13.49 1.30
N ASP A 163 -16.66 14.23 2.39
CA ASP A 163 -17.61 14.37 3.50
C ASP A 163 -18.10 13.03 4.06
N GLY A 164 -17.18 12.06 4.11
CA GLY A 164 -17.44 10.69 4.58
C GLY A 164 -18.17 9.80 3.58
N LYS A 165 -18.59 10.32 2.42
CA LYS A 165 -19.21 9.53 1.34
C LYS A 165 -18.17 9.12 0.32
N MET A 166 -18.19 7.84 -0.08
CA MET A 166 -17.30 7.35 -1.13
C MET A 166 -17.61 8.06 -2.45
N LEU A 167 -16.58 8.68 -3.03
CA LEU A 167 -16.62 9.35 -4.32
C LEU A 167 -16.34 8.35 -5.44
N PHE A 168 -15.25 7.58 -5.32
CA PHE A 168 -14.90 6.50 -6.24
C PHE A 168 -13.87 5.55 -5.59
N ALA A 169 -13.61 4.42 -6.24
CA ALA A 169 -12.55 3.48 -5.89
C ALA A 169 -11.77 3.01 -7.13
N THR A 170 -10.49 2.69 -6.96
CA THR A 170 -9.64 2.14 -8.03
C THR A 170 -8.54 1.24 -7.47
N THR A 171 -7.99 0.33 -8.28
CA THR A 171 -6.88 -0.54 -7.89
C THR A 171 -5.60 -0.18 -8.64
N SER A 172 -4.46 -0.27 -7.96
CA SER A 172 -3.15 -0.07 -8.58
C SER A 172 -2.08 -0.92 -7.88
N PRO A 173 -1.13 -1.52 -8.63
CA PRO A 173 0.01 -2.20 -8.02
C PRO A 173 1.07 -1.21 -7.49
N GLN A 174 0.93 0.08 -7.76
CA GLN A 174 1.90 1.11 -7.37
C GLN A 174 1.62 1.61 -5.95
N THR A 175 2.70 1.85 -5.20
CA THR A 175 2.68 2.44 -3.85
C THR A 175 2.51 3.95 -3.84
N ASN A 176 2.75 4.60 -4.98
CA ASN A 176 2.47 6.02 -5.17
C ASN A 176 1.22 6.16 -6.04
N PHE A 177 0.31 7.02 -5.60
CA PHE A 177 -0.96 7.29 -6.26
C PHE A 177 -1.16 8.80 -6.39
N THR A 178 -1.23 9.27 -7.63
CA THR A 178 -1.50 10.67 -7.96
C THR A 178 -2.75 10.74 -8.82
N LEU A 179 -3.67 11.62 -8.45
CA LEU A 179 -4.92 11.81 -9.18
C LEU A 179 -5.40 13.25 -9.12
N THR A 180 -5.82 13.78 -10.27
CA THR A 180 -6.59 15.02 -10.33
C THR A 180 -8.07 14.72 -10.09
N LEU A 181 -8.65 15.40 -9.13
CA LEU A 181 -10.03 15.24 -8.67
C LEU A 181 -10.87 16.42 -9.13
N PRO A 182 -11.69 16.27 -10.19
CA PRO A 182 -12.68 17.28 -10.57
C PRO A 182 -13.91 17.13 -9.68
N LEU A 183 -13.95 17.84 -8.56
CA LEU A 183 -15.03 17.76 -7.57
C LEU A 183 -16.25 18.60 -7.95
N GLY A 184 -16.14 19.43 -8.99
CA GLY A 184 -17.24 20.29 -9.44
C GLY A 184 -17.46 21.47 -8.50
N ALA A 185 -18.71 21.94 -8.40
CA ALA A 185 -19.08 23.01 -7.48
C ALA A 185 -19.47 22.42 -6.11
N LEU A 186 -18.73 22.81 -5.07
CA LEU A 186 -19.05 22.49 -3.68
C LEU A 186 -19.81 23.65 -3.02
N GLY A 187 -20.51 23.35 -1.92
CA GLY A 187 -21.20 24.37 -1.14
C GLY A 187 -20.20 25.26 -0.38
N VAL A 188 -20.62 26.45 0.05
CA VAL A 188 -19.79 27.30 0.93
C VAL A 188 -19.56 26.61 2.27
N GLY A 189 -18.32 26.69 2.76
CA GLY A 189 -17.87 26.10 4.02
C GLY A 189 -16.77 25.05 3.85
N ASP A 190 -16.47 24.36 4.94
CA ASP A 190 -15.44 23.33 4.99
C ASP A 190 -15.96 21.98 4.49
N HIS A 191 -15.26 21.42 3.52
CA HIS A 191 -15.43 20.04 3.06
C HIS A 191 -14.23 19.20 3.45
N THR A 192 -14.42 17.89 3.63
CA THR A 192 -13.34 17.00 4.09
C THR A 192 -13.07 15.86 3.11
N LEU A 193 -11.80 15.69 2.75
CA LEU A 193 -11.34 14.61 1.89
C LEU A 193 -10.44 13.63 2.66
N SER A 194 -10.70 12.34 2.47
CA SER A 194 -9.86 11.25 2.99
C SER A 194 -9.79 10.09 2.02
N VAL A 195 -8.79 9.24 2.20
CA VAL A 195 -8.57 8.05 1.36
C VAL A 195 -8.33 6.84 2.27
N ALA A 196 -8.99 5.71 1.96
CA ALA A 196 -8.63 4.41 2.49
C ALA A 196 -7.78 3.66 1.46
N VAL A 197 -6.73 2.99 1.93
CA VAL A 197 -5.89 2.12 1.12
C VAL A 197 -5.92 0.73 1.74
N THR A 198 -6.35 -0.26 0.97
CA THR A 198 -6.43 -1.66 1.38
C THR A 198 -5.48 -2.49 0.53
N ASP A 199 -4.67 -3.33 1.15
CA ASP A 199 -3.81 -4.27 0.42
C ASP A 199 -4.54 -5.59 0.09
N GLN A 200 -3.87 -6.50 -0.62
CA GLN A 200 -4.47 -7.78 -1.03
C GLN A 200 -4.84 -8.70 0.15
N GLU A 201 -4.28 -8.47 1.34
CA GLU A 201 -4.56 -9.22 2.56
C GLU A 201 -5.61 -8.51 3.44
N ASP A 202 -6.42 -7.63 2.85
CA ASP A 202 -7.46 -6.83 3.50
C ASP A 202 -6.98 -5.91 4.64
N THR A 203 -5.67 -5.63 4.71
CA THR A 203 -5.14 -4.65 5.68
C THR A 203 -5.43 -3.25 5.17
N THR A 204 -6.15 -2.45 5.96
CA THR A 204 -6.54 -1.08 5.57
C THR A 204 -5.82 -0.03 6.39
N VAL A 205 -5.28 1.00 5.72
CA VAL A 205 -4.86 2.27 6.33
C VAL A 205 -5.71 3.42 5.81
N ARG A 206 -5.93 4.45 6.64
CA ARG A 206 -6.68 5.65 6.27
C ARG A 206 -5.83 6.88 6.40
N THR A 207 -5.98 7.81 5.47
CA THR A 207 -5.39 9.14 5.61
C THR A 207 -6.12 9.93 6.70
N PRO A 208 -5.46 10.94 7.30
CA PRO A 208 -6.18 12.01 7.98
C PRO A 208 -7.15 12.72 7.04
N ASN A 209 -8.10 13.46 7.60
CA ASN A 209 -8.96 14.36 6.82
C ASN A 209 -8.16 15.59 6.38
N LYS A 210 -8.30 15.99 5.11
CA LYS A 210 -7.85 17.30 4.61
C LYS A 210 -9.06 18.17 4.33
N THR A 211 -9.00 19.41 4.81
CA THR A 211 -10.05 20.39 4.58
C THR A 211 -9.88 21.00 3.19
N ILE A 212 -10.99 21.13 2.48
CA ILE A 212 -11.16 22.00 1.32
C ILE A 212 -12.08 23.13 1.79
N GLU A 213 -11.59 24.35 1.77
CA GLU A 213 -12.33 25.54 2.19
C GLU A 213 -12.98 26.19 0.96
N MET A 214 -14.31 26.34 1.03
CA MET A 214 -15.11 27.03 0.03
C MET A 214 -15.56 28.38 0.58
N ASN A 215 -14.93 29.44 0.10
CA ASN A 215 -15.07 30.77 0.64
C ASN A 215 -16.31 31.49 0.10
N PRO A 216 -17.11 32.16 0.94
CA PRO A 216 -18.26 32.92 0.48
C PRO A 216 -17.85 34.11 -0.39
N ASP A 217 -18.75 34.53 -1.30
CA ASP A 217 -18.54 35.75 -2.07
C ASP A 217 -18.36 36.97 -1.15
N PRO A 218 -17.40 37.86 -1.45
CA PRO A 218 -17.15 39.03 -0.65
C PRO A 218 -18.38 39.94 -0.57
N GLN A 219 -18.72 40.35 0.64
CA GLN A 219 -19.80 41.30 0.89
C GLN A 219 -19.22 42.68 1.15
N ILE A 220 -19.76 43.69 0.48
CA ILE A 220 -19.43 45.10 0.70
C ILE A 220 -20.60 45.75 1.43
N THR A 221 -20.35 46.31 2.60
CA THR A 221 -21.34 47.09 3.36
C THR A 221 -20.86 48.52 3.56
N LEU A 222 -21.72 49.47 3.21
CA LEU A 222 -21.51 50.90 3.47
C LEU A 222 -22.17 51.25 4.80
N HIS A 223 -21.45 51.96 5.66
CA HIS A 223 -22.03 52.59 6.84
C HIS A 223 -21.52 54.01 6.99
N THR A 224 -22.41 54.90 7.40
CA THR A 224 -22.05 56.27 7.77
C THR A 224 -21.52 56.26 9.19
N ALA A 225 -20.32 56.77 9.39
CA ALA A 225 -19.76 56.97 10.72
C ALA A 225 -20.06 58.39 11.19
N ASN A 226 -20.36 58.55 12.48
CA ASN A 226 -20.52 59.85 13.15
C ASN A 226 -21.63 60.76 12.59
N THR A 227 -22.76 60.20 12.15
CA THR A 227 -23.95 61.02 11.87
C THR A 227 -24.74 61.26 13.14
N THR A 228 -24.77 62.50 13.63
CA THR A 228 -25.88 62.94 14.48
C THR A 228 -27.14 63.11 13.63
N ASN A 229 -28.33 62.90 14.20
CA ASN A 229 -29.62 62.92 13.47
C ASN A 229 -29.94 64.27 12.77
N ASN A 230 -29.12 65.31 12.96
CA ASN A 230 -29.28 66.64 12.38
C ASN A 230 -28.03 67.01 11.57
N LEU A 231 -27.99 66.64 10.29
CA LEU A 231 -26.97 67.13 9.35
C LEU A 231 -27.39 68.52 8.84
N THR A 232 -26.48 69.49 8.88
CA THR A 232 -26.72 70.85 8.36
C THR A 232 -26.09 71.08 6.98
N LEU A 233 -26.59 72.06 6.22
CA LEU A 233 -26.11 72.36 4.87
C LEU A 233 -24.63 72.80 4.92
N GLY A 234 -23.75 72.04 4.26
CA GLY A 234 -22.31 72.30 4.20
C GLY A 234 -21.46 71.36 5.06
N GLU A 235 -22.07 70.48 5.86
CA GLU A 235 -21.34 69.45 6.61
C GLU A 235 -20.93 68.26 5.73
N SER A 236 -19.77 67.67 6.02
CA SER A 236 -19.27 66.46 5.36
C SER A 236 -19.53 65.23 6.22
N VAL A 237 -20.00 64.15 5.60
CA VAL A 237 -20.23 62.86 6.26
C VAL A 237 -19.10 61.90 5.91
N LEU A 238 -18.59 61.18 6.91
CA LEU A 238 -17.65 60.08 6.68
C LEU A 238 -18.43 58.82 6.29
N LEU A 239 -18.25 58.35 5.05
CA LEU A 239 -18.63 57.00 4.67
C LEU A 239 -17.49 56.04 5.01
N GLN A 240 -17.82 54.99 5.75
CA GLN A 240 -16.93 53.87 5.97
C GLN A 240 -17.42 52.68 5.15
N VAL A 241 -16.47 52.00 4.51
CA VAL A 241 -16.70 50.78 3.76
C VAL A 241 -16.15 49.62 4.57
N ARG A 242 -16.96 48.61 4.82
CA ARG A 242 -16.49 47.33 5.35
C ARG A 242 -16.66 46.27 4.28
N VAL A 243 -15.57 45.55 4.02
CA VAL A 243 -15.55 44.37 3.17
C VAL A 243 -15.39 43.15 4.08
N THR A 244 -16.22 42.13 3.92
CA THR A 244 -16.15 40.85 4.63
C THR A 244 -16.16 39.70 3.62
N GLY A 245 -15.47 38.59 3.91
CA GLY A 245 -15.42 37.41 3.03
C GLY A 245 -14.46 37.52 1.85
N ALA A 246 -13.74 38.65 1.68
CA ALA A 246 -12.73 38.79 0.65
C ALA A 246 -11.42 38.08 1.04
N HIS A 247 -10.87 37.27 0.13
CA HIS A 247 -9.52 36.74 0.23
C HIS A 247 -8.49 37.82 -0.13
N PRO A 248 -7.42 38.02 0.66
CA PRO A 248 -6.35 38.92 0.26
C PRO A 248 -5.57 38.32 -0.90
N HIS A 249 -5.85 38.77 -2.13
CA HIS A 249 -4.90 38.61 -3.22
C HIS A 249 -3.66 39.47 -2.93
N ILE A 250 -2.59 38.85 -2.43
CA ILE A 250 -1.26 39.47 -2.47
C ILE A 250 -0.84 39.48 -3.95
N ARG A 251 -1.22 40.51 -4.70
CA ARG A 251 -0.46 40.87 -5.90
C ARG A 251 0.87 41.44 -5.43
N ALA A 252 1.90 40.60 -5.44
CA ALA A 252 3.27 41.09 -5.52
C ALA A 252 3.43 41.81 -6.87
N HIS A 253 3.12 43.11 -6.90
CA HIS A 253 3.65 43.97 -7.94
C HIS A 253 5.15 44.16 -7.66
N GLY A 254 5.93 43.22 -8.16
CA GLY A 254 7.36 43.39 -8.42
C GLY A 254 7.54 44.06 -9.78
N THR A 255 8.44 45.04 -9.78
CA THR A 255 8.90 45.97 -10.84
C THR A 255 7.94 47.09 -11.21
#